data_AF-A0A5M9HZW7-F1
#
_entry.id   AF-A0A5M9HZW7-F1
#
_cell.length_a   1.000
_cell.length_b   1.000
_cell.length_c   1.000
_cell.angle_alpha   90.00
_cell.angle_beta   90.00
_cell.angle_gamma   90.00
#
_symmetry.space_group_name_H-M   'P 1'
#
loop_
_entity.id
_entity.type
_entity.pdbx_description
1 polymer ?
#
loop_
_entity_poly.entity_id
_entity_poly.type
_entity_poly.pdbx_seq_one_letter_code
_entity_poly.pdbx_strand_id
1 'polypeptide(L)' 'MGGDRIKKNLRLERADVVEYCRDKILASDCNIYKEGKNWYCHTDNIKITVNASSYTIITAHLVK' A
#
# COMPACT_ATOMS: atom_id res chain seq x y z
N MET A 1 -2.90 7.04 14.18
CA MET A 1 -2.77 5.56 14.03
C MET A 1 -2.13 5.23 12.67
N GLY A 2 -1.92 3.95 12.32
CA GLY A 2 -1.21 3.56 11.09
C GLY A 2 -1.79 4.15 9.80
N GLY A 3 -3.13 4.30 9.73
CA GLY A 3 -3.83 4.91 8.60
C GLY A 3 -3.47 6.39 8.37
N ASP A 4 -3.34 7.20 9.42
CA ASP A 4 -2.99 8.62 9.28
C ASP A 4 -1.59 8.82 8.70
N ARG A 5 -0.64 7.94 9.09
CA ARG A 5 0.71 7.93 8.52
C ARG A 5 0.69 7.61 7.04
N ILE A 6 -0.12 6.64 6.64
CA ILE A 6 -0.31 6.27 5.23
C ILE A 6 -0.95 7.43 4.44
N LYS A 7 -1.99 8.08 5.00
CA LYS A 7 -2.60 9.28 4.39
C LYS A 7 -1.55 10.34 4.11
N LYS A 8 -0.71 10.66 5.09
CA LYS A 8 0.36 11.66 4.94
C LYS A 8 1.40 11.25 3.91
N ASN A 9 1.82 9.99 3.89
CA ASN A 9 2.81 9.48 2.94
C ASN A 9 2.32 9.52 1.49
N LEU A 10 1.02 9.28 1.29
CA LEU A 10 0.37 9.30 -0.03
C LEU A 10 -0.24 10.65 -0.38
N ARG A 11 -0.19 11.65 0.53
CA ARG A 11 -0.81 12.96 0.37
C ARG A 11 -2.32 12.90 0.11
N LEU A 12 -3.00 11.96 0.78
CA LEU A 12 -4.45 11.77 0.67
C LEU A 12 -5.17 12.56 1.76
N GLU A 13 -6.01 13.52 1.38
CA GLU A 13 -6.75 14.36 2.35
C GLU A 13 -8.07 13.73 2.83
N ARG A 14 -8.86 13.12 1.93
CA ARG A 14 -10.21 12.63 2.24
C ARG A 14 -10.47 11.16 1.89
N ALA A 15 -9.46 10.42 1.44
CA ALA A 15 -9.64 9.02 1.05
C ALA A 15 -9.63 8.07 2.26
N ASP A 16 -10.43 7.00 2.19
CA ASP A 16 -10.18 5.81 2.99
C ASP A 16 -8.89 5.15 2.48
N VAL A 17 -7.90 5.02 3.36
CA VAL A 17 -6.59 4.48 2.97
C VAL A 17 -6.62 3.00 2.66
N VAL A 18 -7.52 2.24 3.28
CA VAL A 18 -7.62 0.80 3.08
C VAL A 18 -8.24 0.54 1.72
N GLU A 19 -9.32 1.26 1.39
CA GLU A 19 -9.95 1.20 0.07
C GLU A 19 -8.97 1.64 -1.02
N TYR A 20 -8.32 2.79 -0.84
CA TYR A 20 -7.33 3.29 -1.80
C TYR A 20 -6.19 2.30 -2.05
N CYS A 21 -5.63 1.71 -0.99
CA CYS A 21 -4.56 0.70 -1.14
C CYS A 21 -5.08 -0.56 -1.81
N ARG A 22 -6.30 -1.01 -1.50
CA ARG A 22 -6.91 -2.19 -2.12
C ARG A 22 -7.06 -1.98 -3.63
N ASP A 23 -7.59 -0.85 -4.05
CA ASP A 23 -7.80 -0.54 -5.47
C ASP A 23 -6.47 -0.51 -6.23
N LYS A 24 -5.42 0.05 -5.61
CA LYS A 24 -4.06 0.03 -6.16
C LYS A 24 -3.47 -1.39 -6.25
N ILE A 25 -3.72 -2.26 -5.28
CA ILE A 25 -3.27 -3.66 -5.33
C ILE A 25 -4.03 -4.46 -6.39
N LEU A 26 -5.32 -4.16 -6.62
CA LEU A 26 -6.16 -4.83 -7.61
C LEU A 26 -5.97 -4.32 -9.04
N ALA A 27 -5.24 -3.22 -9.23
CA ALA A 27 -4.92 -2.70 -10.55
C ALA A 27 -4.13 -3.75 -11.35
N SER A 28 -4.48 -3.92 -12.63
CA SER A 28 -3.90 -4.97 -13.49
C SER A 28 -2.40 -4.79 -13.76
N ASP A 29 -1.90 -3.57 -13.58
CA ASP A 29 -0.48 -3.20 -13.71
C ASP A 29 0.28 -3.29 -12.39
N CYS A 30 -0.38 -3.69 -11.30
CA CYS A 30 0.27 -3.81 -10.00
C CYS A 30 1.24 -4.99 -9.99
N ASN A 31 2.52 -4.70 -9.83
CA ASN A 31 3.54 -5.69 -9.61
C ASN A 31 3.54 -6.13 -8.15
N ILE A 32 3.12 -7.37 -7.91
CA ILE A 32 3.03 -7.96 -6.57
C ILE A 32 4.08 -9.05 -6.42
N TYR A 33 4.90 -8.94 -5.37
CA TYR A 33 5.87 -9.97 -5.01
C TYR A 33 5.99 -10.12 -3.50
N LYS A 34 6.43 -11.30 -3.06
CA LYS A 34 6.70 -11.58 -1.64
C LYS A 34 8.19 -11.55 -1.38
N GLU A 35 8.59 -10.90 -0.29
CA GLU A 35 9.95 -10.96 0.20
C GLU A 35 9.92 -11.12 1.73
N GLY A 36 10.36 -12.29 2.19
CA GLY A 36 10.29 -12.70 3.59
C GLY A 36 8.85 -12.70 4.12
N LYS A 37 8.61 -11.90 5.17
CA LYS A 37 7.33 -11.83 5.89
C LYS A 37 6.31 -10.84 5.28
N ASN A 38 6.65 -10.19 4.17
CA ASN A 38 5.84 -9.13 3.59
C ASN A 38 5.57 -9.36 2.11
N TRP A 39 4.37 -8.96 1.69
CA TRP A 39 4.04 -8.65 0.30
C TRP A 39 4.41 -7.20 0.00
N TYR A 40 4.93 -6.98 -1.20
CA TYR A 40 5.20 -5.68 -1.77
C TYR A 40 4.39 -5.55 -3.05
N CYS A 41 3.63 -4.47 -3.14
CA CYS A 41 2.80 -4.15 -4.30
C CYS A 41 3.26 -2.80 -4.85
N HIS A 42 3.62 -2.76 -6.13
CA HIS A 42 4.04 -1.55 -6.82
C HIS A 42 3.09 -1.28 -7.99
N THR A 43 2.46 -0.12 -7.99
CA THR A 43 1.65 0.38 -9.11
C THR A 43 1.84 1.90 -9.17
N ASP A 44 1.86 2.47 -10.37
CA ASP A 44 2.24 3.86 -10.59
C ASP A 44 3.56 4.21 -9.86
N ASN A 45 3.54 5.30 -9.08
CA ASN A 45 4.62 5.74 -8.20
C ASN A 45 4.34 5.37 -6.74
N ILE A 46 3.62 4.28 -6.46
CA ILE A 46 3.23 3.90 -5.10
C ILE A 46 3.80 2.53 -4.76
N LYS A 47 4.37 2.43 -3.56
CA LYS A 47 4.78 1.17 -2.95
C LYS A 47 3.94 0.90 -1.71
N ILE A 48 3.27 -0.25 -1.71
CA ILE A 48 2.46 -0.75 -0.61
C ILE A 48 3.15 -1.98 -0.03
N THR A 49 3.28 -2.03 1.30
CA THR A 49 3.82 -3.17 2.03
C THR A 49 2.73 -3.75 2.92
N VAL A 50 2.46 -5.02 2.73
CA VAL A 50 1.42 -5.77 3.45
C VAL A 50 2.07 -6.94 4.17
N ASN A 51 1.68 -7.22 5.41
CA ASN A 51 2.14 -8.42 6.08
C ASN A 51 1.60 -9.68 5.37
N ALA A 52 2.45 -10.67 5.13
CA ALA A 52 2.06 -11.86 4.37
C ALA A 52 1.16 -12.85 5.11
N SER A 53 1.12 -12.79 6.44
CA SER A 53 0.31 -13.68 7.27
C SER A 53 -1.01 -13.01 7.68
N SER A 54 -0.94 -11.77 8.19
CA SER A 54 -2.11 -11.06 8.71
C SER A 54 -2.83 -10.19 7.67
N TYR A 55 -2.29 -10.07 6.45
CA TYR A 55 -2.78 -9.17 5.40
C TYR A 55 -2.95 -7.71 5.85
N THR A 56 -2.24 -7.31 6.90
CA THR A 56 -2.28 -5.95 7.43
C THR A 56 -1.42 -5.04 6.56
N ILE A 57 -1.97 -3.92 6.10
CA ILE A 57 -1.19 -2.87 5.42
C ILE A 57 -0.26 -2.22 6.44
N ILE A 58 1.05 -2.44 6.29
CA ILE A 58 2.08 -1.94 7.21
C ILE A 58 2.40 -0.47 6.86
N THR A 59 2.56 -0.21 5.57
CA THR A 59 2.85 1.13 5.04
C THR A 59 2.47 1.22 3.57
N ALA A 60 2.16 2.43 3.11
CA ALA A 60 2.11 2.79 1.71
C ALA A 60 2.71 4.20 1.55
N HIS A 61 3.44 4.43 0.47
CA HIS A 61 4.14 5.69 0.22
C HIS A 61 4.46 5.87 -1.27
N LEU A 62 4.70 7.12 -1.66
CA LEU A 62 5.20 7.45 -2.98
C LEU A 62 6.67 7.01 -3.12
N VAL A 63 6.99 6.34 -4.22
CA VAL A 63 8.34 5.99 -4.64
C VAL A 63 8.99 7.24 -5.25
N LYS A 64 10.23 7.54 -4.84
CA LYS A 64 11.03 8.65 -5.37
C LYS A 64 11.71 8.27 -6.67
#